data_AF-A0A6I5VPU5-F1
#
_entry.id   AF-A0A6I5VPU5-F1
#
_cell.length_a   1.000
_cell.length_b   1.000
_cell.length_c   1.000
_cell.angle_alpha   90.00
_cell.angle_beta   90.00
_cell.angle_gamma   90.00
#
_symmetry.space_group_name_H-M   'P 1'
#
loop_
_entity.id
_entity.type
_entity.pdbx_description
1 polymer ?
#
loop_
_entity_poly.entity_id
_entity_poly.type
_entity_poly.pdbx_seq_one_letter_code
_entity_poly.pdbx_strand_id
1 'polypeptide(L)'
;MRKPGPRLGIAAKIRITTKIKIATKIITRATITTKITHIPRPVRHQPVAGLSMEATAAHGDRRSAKATSRPDTEPPLSQGVRTMSTATVHDPQDSTTWHDHIKTYGYVIIHNVVPQENLDAVLNDLWAHTGASPDDRDSWYQPEIIRPGGMVEMYHYQSMWNNRQNERLYEIFRAIHGTDRLSVSIDRVGFKPPVDPAHPEYNHKGMIHWDADMESFPDIPFHVQGVLALTDTEPDMGGFQCIPETYQDLENFLKTQTPEQIASRNPDYTGYSITHPRLAAGDLIVWTNMLLHGNGHNTSGKPRFAQYISMNPATNDPEATRRRVDIWQRNTHPAGKAFPGDPRGIEEARPEPAHLTELGRKLLGVDPWE
;
A
#
# COMPACT_ATOMS: atom_id res chain seq x y z
N MET A 1 12.35 -46.77 70.47
CA MET A 1 13.78 -46.61 70.83
C MET A 1 14.58 -46.31 69.56
N ARG A 2 15.57 -45.42 69.66
CA ARG A 2 16.36 -44.85 68.55
C ARG A 2 17.57 -45.75 68.20
N LYS A 3 17.79 -45.96 66.88
CA LYS A 3 19.07 -46.09 66.10
C LYS A 3 20.11 -47.17 66.50
N PRO A 4 21.15 -47.47 65.67
CA PRO A 4 21.34 -47.32 64.21
C PRO A 4 21.89 -48.60 63.52
N GLY A 5 21.95 -48.62 62.18
CA GLY A 5 22.57 -49.71 61.39
C GLY A 5 24.09 -49.59 61.20
N PRO A 6 24.69 -50.47 60.37
CA PRO A 6 25.75 -50.04 59.46
C PRO A 6 25.70 -50.61 58.04
N ARG A 7 26.50 -49.93 57.23
CA ARG A 7 26.82 -49.88 55.80
C ARG A 7 27.37 -51.14 55.07
N LEU A 8 27.16 -51.07 53.74
CA LEU A 8 27.99 -51.46 52.58
C LEU A 8 28.25 -52.93 52.21
N GLY A 9 27.97 -53.27 50.94
CA GLY A 9 28.75 -54.23 50.18
C GLY A 9 28.06 -54.89 48.97
N ILE A 10 28.75 -54.83 47.82
CA ILE A 10 28.79 -55.83 46.72
C ILE A 10 27.96 -55.55 45.43
N ALA A 11 28.75 -55.08 44.44
CA ALA A 11 28.76 -55.32 42.99
C ALA A 11 27.75 -56.25 42.30
N ALA A 12 27.27 -55.82 41.12
CA ALA A 12 27.43 -56.57 39.85
C ALA A 12 27.06 -55.70 38.62
N LYS A 13 28.05 -55.53 37.73
CA LYS A 13 27.91 -55.05 36.35
C LYS A 13 27.37 -56.17 35.47
N ILE A 14 26.44 -55.89 34.57
CA ILE A 14 26.27 -56.65 33.32
C ILE A 14 26.20 -55.68 32.14
N ARG A 15 27.20 -55.79 31.27
CA ARG A 15 27.32 -55.25 29.91
C ARG A 15 26.79 -56.33 28.97
N ILE A 16 25.88 -56.01 28.04
CA ILE A 16 25.78 -56.72 26.76
C ILE A 16 25.58 -55.69 25.62
N THR A 17 26.59 -55.66 24.77
CA THR A 17 26.73 -55.04 23.44
C THR A 17 25.92 -55.77 22.36
N THR A 18 25.52 -55.08 21.27
CA THR A 18 25.63 -55.44 19.82
C THR A 18 24.87 -54.39 18.97
N LYS A 19 25.53 -53.42 18.31
CA LYS A 19 25.98 -53.35 16.88
C LYS A 19 24.93 -53.53 15.75
N ILE A 20 24.68 -52.41 15.05
CA ILE A 20 24.75 -52.13 13.58
C ILE A 20 23.81 -52.90 12.62
N LYS A 21 23.01 -52.14 11.84
CA LYS A 21 23.04 -52.17 10.36
C LYS A 21 22.32 -50.98 9.69
N ILE A 22 23.07 -50.32 8.82
CA ILE A 22 22.69 -49.32 7.81
C ILE A 22 22.00 -50.03 6.64
N ALA A 23 20.99 -49.41 6.02
CA ALA A 23 20.52 -49.79 4.69
C ALA A 23 20.11 -48.55 3.87
N THR A 24 20.96 -48.21 2.92
CA THR A 24 20.70 -47.34 1.76
C THR A 24 20.02 -48.17 0.66
N LYS A 25 18.95 -47.68 0.03
CA LYS A 25 18.49 -48.15 -1.30
C LYS A 25 17.69 -47.04 -2.01
N ILE A 26 18.30 -46.37 -2.98
CA ILE A 26 18.18 -46.56 -4.45
C ILE A 26 16.91 -45.92 -5.05
N ILE A 27 17.18 -44.83 -5.78
CA ILE A 27 16.34 -44.11 -6.73
C ILE A 27 15.94 -45.03 -7.89
N THR A 28 14.66 -45.02 -8.28
CA THR A 28 14.22 -45.56 -9.57
C THR A 28 13.43 -44.47 -10.32
N ARG A 29 13.94 -44.09 -11.49
CA ARG A 29 13.25 -43.27 -12.50
C ARG A 29 12.07 -44.08 -13.07
N ALA A 30 10.90 -43.46 -13.16
CA ALA A 30 9.83 -43.89 -14.04
C ALA A 30 9.48 -42.74 -14.99
N THR A 31 9.85 -42.91 -16.27
CA THR A 31 9.40 -42.09 -17.40
C THR A 31 8.26 -42.86 -18.05
N ILE A 32 7.03 -42.36 -18.00
CA ILE A 32 5.96 -42.84 -18.89
C ILE A 32 5.23 -41.64 -19.50
N THR A 33 5.38 -41.58 -20.80
CA THR A 33 4.81 -40.72 -21.84
C THR A 33 3.29 -40.63 -21.76
N THR A 34 2.72 -39.43 -21.64
CA THR A 34 1.29 -39.20 -21.89
C THR A 34 1.12 -38.59 -23.28
N LYS A 35 0.34 -39.28 -24.11
CA LYS A 35 -0.04 -38.89 -25.48
C LYS A 35 -0.85 -37.59 -25.45
N ILE A 36 -0.44 -36.63 -26.26
CA ILE A 36 -1.20 -35.43 -26.59
C ILE A 36 -2.34 -35.84 -27.53
N THR A 37 -3.58 -35.75 -27.05
CA THR A 37 -4.78 -35.79 -27.90
C THR A 37 -5.32 -34.39 -28.12
N HIS A 38 -5.52 -34.07 -29.40
CA HIS A 38 -6.05 -32.86 -29.99
C HIS A 38 -7.38 -32.43 -29.35
N ILE A 39 -7.48 -31.18 -28.89
CA ILE A 39 -8.75 -30.52 -28.50
C ILE A 39 -8.96 -29.32 -29.45
N PRO A 40 -10.15 -29.18 -30.07
CA PRO A 40 -10.39 -28.20 -31.12
C PRO A 40 -10.55 -26.77 -30.59
N ARG A 41 -10.16 -25.80 -31.43
CA ARG A 41 -10.28 -24.34 -31.19
C ARG A 41 -11.73 -23.92 -30.92
N PRO A 42 -11.99 -23.05 -29.92
CA PRO A 42 -13.24 -22.33 -29.86
C PRO A 42 -13.23 -21.09 -30.77
N VAL A 43 -14.43 -20.80 -31.26
CA VAL A 43 -14.79 -19.80 -32.25
C VAL A 43 -14.60 -18.38 -31.70
N ARG A 44 -14.18 -17.47 -32.59
CA ARG A 44 -14.03 -16.03 -32.39
C ARG A 44 -15.36 -15.40 -31.95
N HIS A 45 -15.42 -14.87 -30.73
CA HIS A 45 -16.40 -13.83 -30.37
C HIS A 45 -15.68 -12.47 -30.32
N GLN A 46 -16.28 -11.47 -30.98
CA GLN A 46 -15.83 -10.08 -30.96
C GLN A 46 -15.97 -9.50 -29.55
N PRO A 47 -14.99 -8.72 -29.04
CA PRO A 47 -15.23 -7.79 -27.96
C PRO A 47 -15.67 -6.43 -28.53
N VAL A 48 -16.75 -5.94 -27.92
CA VAL A 48 -17.29 -4.59 -27.97
C VAL A 48 -16.27 -3.61 -27.36
N ALA A 49 -16.26 -2.38 -27.88
CA ALA A 49 -15.32 -1.32 -27.58
C ALA A 49 -15.13 -1.04 -26.07
N GLY A 50 -13.91 -1.28 -25.57
CA GLY A 50 -13.40 -0.72 -24.33
C GLY A 50 -12.32 0.30 -24.67
N LEU A 51 -12.58 1.56 -24.37
CA LEU A 51 -11.62 2.66 -24.49
C LEU A 51 -10.51 2.45 -23.45
N SER A 52 -9.33 2.07 -23.92
CA SER A 52 -8.08 2.16 -23.18
C SER A 52 -7.23 3.24 -23.84
N MET A 53 -6.87 4.28 -23.10
CA MET A 53 -5.88 5.24 -23.57
C MET A 53 -4.60 5.16 -22.74
N GLU A 54 -3.50 5.20 -23.47
CA GLU A 54 -2.12 5.17 -23.01
C GLU A 54 -1.69 6.56 -22.55
N ALA A 55 -0.96 6.66 -21.44
CA ALA A 55 -0.12 7.82 -21.15
C ALA A 55 1.27 7.52 -21.73
N THR A 56 1.53 8.01 -22.93
CA THR A 56 2.86 8.02 -23.55
C THR A 56 3.66 9.19 -22.99
N ALA A 57 4.76 8.90 -22.31
CA ALA A 57 5.74 9.90 -21.90
C ALA A 57 6.55 10.35 -23.14
N ALA A 58 6.18 11.51 -23.69
CA ALA A 58 6.93 12.12 -24.79
C ALA A 58 8.25 12.74 -24.27
N HIS A 59 9.37 12.16 -24.69
CA HIS A 59 10.70 12.76 -24.61
C HIS A 59 10.80 13.91 -25.61
N GLY A 60 10.82 15.14 -25.12
CA GLY A 60 11.10 16.35 -25.91
C GLY A 60 12.56 16.76 -25.77
N ASP A 61 13.37 16.42 -26.76
CA ASP A 61 14.74 16.88 -26.97
C ASP A 61 14.75 18.40 -27.26
N ARG A 62 15.47 19.20 -26.46
CA ARG A 62 15.80 20.59 -26.81
C ARG A 62 17.29 20.85 -26.65
N ARG A 63 17.93 21.05 -27.80
CA ARG A 63 19.30 21.50 -27.97
C ARG A 63 19.52 22.91 -27.42
N SER A 64 20.61 23.01 -26.68
CA SER A 64 21.50 24.14 -26.43
C SER A 64 21.32 25.43 -27.25
N ALA A 65 21.18 26.56 -26.55
CA ALA A 65 21.69 27.86 -26.99
C ALA A 65 22.44 28.54 -25.83
N LYS A 66 23.70 28.90 -26.10
CA LYS A 66 24.61 29.67 -25.24
C LYS A 66 24.07 31.09 -25.04
N ALA A 67 24.12 31.61 -23.81
CA ALA A 67 24.22 33.04 -23.54
C ALA A 67 24.95 33.30 -22.22
N THR A 68 25.66 34.42 -22.21
CA THR A 68 26.81 34.79 -21.39
C THR A 68 26.47 35.41 -20.04
N SER A 69 27.45 35.37 -19.14
CA SER A 69 27.48 35.83 -17.74
C SER A 69 27.46 37.34 -17.49
N ARG A 70 26.97 37.72 -16.28
CA ARG A 70 27.26 38.88 -15.38
C ARG A 70 26.14 39.94 -15.24
N PRO A 71 26.09 40.72 -14.14
CA PRO A 71 25.94 40.31 -12.73
C PRO A 71 24.81 41.08 -11.99
N ASP A 72 24.44 40.56 -10.82
CA ASP A 72 23.75 41.11 -9.65
C ASP A 72 23.13 42.53 -9.72
N THR A 73 21.80 42.57 -9.57
CA THR A 73 21.06 43.65 -8.89
C THR A 73 19.79 43.10 -8.23
N GLU A 74 19.70 43.21 -6.91
CA GLU A 74 18.48 42.92 -6.12
C GLU A 74 17.35 43.93 -6.45
N PRO A 75 16.08 43.50 -6.51
CA PRO A 75 14.94 44.39 -6.42
C PRO A 75 14.34 44.44 -4.99
N PRO A 76 13.62 45.53 -4.64
CA PRO A 76 13.34 45.91 -3.26
C PRO A 76 12.15 45.19 -2.61
N LEU A 77 12.24 45.07 -1.28
CA LEU A 77 11.21 44.63 -0.34
C LEU A 77 9.95 45.51 -0.36
N SER A 78 8.77 44.91 -0.64
CA SER A 78 7.43 45.33 -0.19
C SER A 78 6.39 44.35 -0.81
N GLN A 79 5.33 43.82 -0.23
CA GLN A 79 4.66 43.89 1.07
C GLN A 79 3.80 42.61 1.22
N GLY A 80 3.52 42.21 2.46
CA GLY A 80 2.28 41.50 2.79
C GLY A 80 2.25 39.98 2.59
N VAL A 81 3.19 39.24 3.19
CA VAL A 81 2.90 37.84 3.53
C VAL A 81 1.79 37.86 4.58
N ARG A 82 0.57 37.47 4.19
CA ARG A 82 -0.44 37.04 5.16
C ARG A 82 0.14 35.81 5.84
N THR A 83 0.75 36.00 7.00
CA THR A 83 0.96 34.94 7.95
C THR A 83 -0.43 34.44 8.34
N MET A 84 -0.86 33.35 7.70
CA MET A 84 -1.91 32.52 8.24
C MET A 84 -1.43 32.15 9.64
N SER A 85 -2.12 32.72 10.64
CA SER A 85 -2.03 32.34 12.03
C SER A 85 -1.88 30.82 12.08
N THR A 86 -0.90 30.32 12.82
CA THR A 86 -0.78 28.91 13.18
C THR A 86 -2.10 28.50 13.82
N ALA A 87 -3.04 28.06 12.98
CA ALA A 87 -4.28 27.46 13.42
C ALA A 87 -3.84 26.31 14.30
N THR A 88 -4.33 26.29 15.54
CA THR A 88 -4.25 25.14 16.41
C THR A 88 -4.50 23.92 15.54
N VAL A 89 -3.45 23.11 15.31
CA VAL A 89 -3.58 21.93 14.45
C VAL A 89 -4.61 21.07 15.15
N HIS A 90 -5.83 21.09 14.64
CA HIS A 90 -6.90 20.27 15.16
C HIS A 90 -6.43 18.85 14.89
N ASP A 91 -6.04 18.13 15.93
CA ASP A 91 -5.65 16.74 15.85
C ASP A 91 -6.84 15.90 16.31
N PRO A 92 -7.80 15.58 15.41
CA PRO A 92 -9.01 14.88 15.79
C PRO A 92 -8.66 13.44 16.17
N GLN A 93 -8.55 13.16 17.47
CA GLN A 93 -8.47 11.78 17.96
C GLN A 93 -9.83 11.26 18.45
N ASP A 94 -10.86 12.12 18.44
CA ASP A 94 -12.25 11.74 18.69
C ASP A 94 -12.93 11.29 17.40
N SER A 95 -13.45 10.06 17.40
CA SER A 95 -14.19 9.46 16.29
C SER A 95 -15.35 10.29 15.75
N THR A 96 -15.97 11.12 16.60
CA THR A 96 -17.09 12.00 16.21
C THR A 96 -16.66 13.15 15.31
N THR A 97 -15.36 13.43 15.22
CA THR A 97 -14.82 14.59 14.50
C THR A 97 -14.12 14.23 13.20
N TRP A 98 -13.81 12.95 12.94
CA TRP A 98 -13.05 12.54 11.75
C TRP A 98 -13.76 12.87 10.44
N HIS A 99 -15.07 12.61 10.35
CA HIS A 99 -15.85 12.93 9.16
C HIS A 99 -15.81 14.43 8.84
N ASP A 100 -16.08 15.27 9.83
CA ASP A 100 -16.11 16.73 9.69
C ASP A 100 -14.72 17.30 9.40
N HIS A 101 -13.68 16.71 9.99
CA HIS A 101 -12.30 17.08 9.71
C HIS A 101 -11.93 16.76 8.25
N ILE A 102 -12.26 15.58 7.74
CA ILE A 102 -12.04 15.23 6.32
C ILE A 102 -12.85 16.17 5.41
N LYS A 103 -14.10 16.49 5.74
CA LYS A 103 -14.91 17.46 4.98
C LYS A 103 -14.30 18.87 4.96
N THR A 104 -13.58 19.24 6.01
CA THR A 104 -13.00 20.59 6.15
C THR A 104 -11.60 20.69 5.55
N TYR A 105 -10.77 19.66 5.66
CA TYR A 105 -9.35 19.69 5.31
C TYR A 105 -8.96 18.70 4.21
N GLY A 106 -9.87 17.81 3.82
CA GLY A 106 -9.66 16.77 2.82
C GLY A 106 -8.99 15.51 3.35
N TYR A 107 -8.37 15.55 4.52
CA TYR A 107 -7.69 14.41 5.13
C TYR A 107 -7.67 14.47 6.66
N VAL A 108 -7.33 13.36 7.30
CA VAL A 108 -7.13 13.24 8.75
C VAL A 108 -6.03 12.23 9.06
N ILE A 109 -5.30 12.43 10.15
CA ILE A 109 -4.32 11.48 10.68
C ILE A 109 -4.86 10.92 12.00
N ILE A 110 -4.85 9.60 12.12
CA ILE A 110 -5.36 8.88 13.28
C ILE A 110 -4.22 8.05 13.85
N HIS A 111 -3.91 8.28 15.12
CA HIS A 111 -2.68 7.77 15.71
C HIS A 111 -2.80 6.35 16.25
N ASN A 112 -1.75 5.56 16.05
CA ASN A 112 -1.57 4.24 16.68
C ASN A 112 -2.79 3.32 16.47
N VAL A 113 -3.17 3.08 15.22
CA VAL A 113 -4.39 2.35 14.83
C VAL A 113 -4.29 0.85 15.07
N VAL A 114 -3.11 0.26 14.85
CA VAL A 114 -2.87 -1.17 15.05
C VAL A 114 -1.67 -1.41 15.97
N PRO A 115 -1.60 -2.56 16.66
CA PRO A 115 -0.46 -2.91 17.50
C PRO A 115 0.87 -2.97 16.73
N GLN A 116 1.99 -2.68 17.39
CA GLN A 116 3.33 -2.71 16.78
C GLN A 116 3.65 -4.08 16.15
N GLU A 117 3.26 -5.18 16.81
CA GLU A 117 3.47 -6.55 16.31
C GLU A 117 2.80 -6.81 14.95
N ASN A 118 1.70 -6.12 14.64
CA ASN A 118 1.08 -6.19 13.32
C ASN A 118 1.93 -5.47 12.27
N LEU A 119 2.50 -4.32 12.60
CA LEU A 119 3.37 -3.55 11.70
C LEU A 119 4.64 -4.36 11.38
N ASP A 120 5.26 -4.92 12.42
CA ASP A 120 6.46 -5.75 12.31
C ASP A 120 6.20 -7.00 11.47
N ALA A 121 5.03 -7.63 11.62
CA ALA A 121 4.64 -8.78 10.80
C ALA A 121 4.55 -8.42 9.31
N VAL A 122 3.96 -7.27 8.96
CA VAL A 122 3.90 -6.81 7.56
C VAL A 122 5.29 -6.47 7.02
N LEU A 123 6.14 -5.84 7.83
CA LEU A 123 7.51 -5.52 7.44
C LEU A 123 8.34 -6.79 7.19
N ASN A 124 8.24 -7.79 8.07
CA ASN A 124 8.93 -9.07 7.91
C ASN A 124 8.50 -9.77 6.61
N ASP A 125 7.20 -9.80 6.34
CA ASP A 125 6.65 -10.34 5.11
C ASP A 125 7.11 -9.56 3.87
N LEU A 126 7.19 -8.22 3.96
CA LEU A 126 7.67 -7.37 2.88
C LEU A 126 9.15 -7.61 2.55
N TRP A 127 10.01 -7.72 3.57
CA TRP A 127 11.42 -8.06 3.38
C TRP A 127 11.56 -9.46 2.74
N ALA A 128 10.83 -10.44 3.25
CA ALA A 128 10.82 -11.80 2.69
C ALA A 128 10.28 -11.85 1.25
N HIS A 129 9.21 -11.10 0.96
CA HIS A 129 8.57 -11.05 -0.36
C HIS A 129 9.47 -10.41 -1.41
N THR A 130 10.14 -9.32 -1.04
CA THR A 130 11.03 -8.59 -1.96
C THR A 130 12.40 -9.26 -2.08
N GLY A 131 12.82 -10.00 -1.06
CA GLY A 131 14.20 -10.51 -0.93
C GLY A 131 15.22 -9.40 -0.63
N ALA A 132 14.77 -8.17 -0.39
CA ALA A 132 15.62 -7.09 0.06
C ALA A 132 16.01 -7.28 1.54
N SER A 133 17.08 -6.62 1.96
CA SER A 133 17.58 -6.68 3.33
C SER A 133 17.75 -5.28 3.91
N PRO A 134 17.41 -5.04 5.19
CA PRO A 134 17.68 -3.76 5.85
C PRO A 134 19.17 -3.43 5.93
N ASP A 135 20.04 -4.45 5.88
CA ASP A 135 21.50 -4.30 6.00
C ASP A 135 22.21 -4.20 4.63
N ASP A 136 21.47 -4.30 3.52
CA ASP A 136 21.99 -4.21 2.16
C ASP A 136 21.17 -3.18 1.36
N ARG A 137 21.68 -1.96 1.29
CA ARG A 137 21.00 -0.85 0.60
C ARG A 137 20.82 -1.10 -0.90
N ASP A 138 21.78 -1.76 -1.55
CA ASP A 138 21.70 -2.01 -3.00
C ASP A 138 20.54 -2.96 -3.32
N SER A 139 20.21 -3.87 -2.38
CA SER A 139 19.05 -4.75 -2.49
C SER A 139 17.70 -4.02 -2.53
N TRP A 140 17.62 -2.73 -2.18
CA TRP A 140 16.35 -1.99 -2.21
C TRP A 140 15.94 -1.56 -3.63
N TYR A 141 16.86 -1.62 -4.59
CA TYR A 141 16.67 -1.10 -5.95
C TYR A 141 16.50 -2.23 -6.96
N GLN A 142 15.32 -2.86 -6.95
CA GLN A 142 14.96 -4.00 -7.81
C GLN A 142 13.68 -3.70 -8.60
N PRO A 143 13.74 -3.00 -9.75
CA PRO A 143 12.56 -2.40 -10.42
C PRO A 143 11.47 -3.39 -10.85
N GLU A 144 11.82 -4.67 -11.03
CA GLU A 144 10.89 -5.75 -11.35
C GLU A 144 10.05 -6.20 -10.14
N ILE A 145 10.52 -5.92 -8.92
CA ILE A 145 9.92 -6.37 -7.65
C ILE A 145 9.41 -5.19 -6.82
N ILE A 146 10.27 -4.18 -6.63
CA ILE A 146 9.97 -2.90 -6.01
C ILE A 146 9.89 -1.90 -7.14
N ARG A 147 8.68 -1.48 -7.52
CA ARG A 147 8.56 -0.57 -8.66
C ARG A 147 9.23 0.76 -8.34
N PRO A 148 9.74 1.51 -9.34
CA PRO A 148 10.38 2.81 -9.09
C PRO A 148 9.54 3.84 -8.31
N GLY A 149 8.21 3.76 -8.41
CA GLY A 149 7.28 4.57 -7.60
C GLY A 149 7.13 4.13 -6.13
N GLY A 150 7.74 3.00 -5.76
CA GLY A 150 7.75 2.40 -4.45
C GLY A 150 6.64 1.38 -4.18
N MET A 151 5.94 0.89 -5.21
CA MET A 151 4.88 -0.12 -5.04
C MET A 151 5.45 -1.54 -5.08
N VAL A 152 4.98 -2.39 -4.18
CA VAL A 152 5.28 -3.83 -4.16
C VAL A 152 3.98 -4.61 -4.29
N GLU A 153 3.94 -5.58 -5.20
CA GLU A 153 2.75 -6.35 -5.58
C GLU A 153 2.43 -7.46 -4.55
N MET A 154 2.23 -7.02 -3.29
CA MET A 154 1.90 -7.84 -2.12
C MET A 154 0.46 -7.54 -1.68
N TYR A 155 -0.41 -8.55 -1.61
CA TYR A 155 -1.86 -8.41 -1.49
C TYR A 155 -2.49 -9.20 -0.35
N HIS A 156 -2.16 -10.49 -0.19
CA HIS A 156 -2.97 -11.44 0.59
C HIS A 156 -2.21 -12.13 1.72
N TYR A 157 -1.04 -11.61 2.12
CA TYR A 157 -0.35 -12.07 3.32
C TYR A 157 -1.23 -11.97 4.57
N GLN A 158 -1.08 -12.93 5.49
CA GLN A 158 -1.87 -12.96 6.73
C GLN A 158 -1.65 -11.70 7.57
N SER A 159 -0.42 -11.18 7.63
CA SER A 159 -0.08 -9.93 8.32
C SER A 159 -0.90 -8.75 7.80
N MET A 160 -1.04 -8.62 6.48
CA MET A 160 -1.86 -7.58 5.84
C MET A 160 -3.34 -7.76 6.16
N TRP A 161 -3.83 -9.00 6.17
CA TRP A 161 -5.22 -9.30 6.52
C TRP A 161 -5.54 -9.02 7.98
N ASN A 162 -4.59 -9.25 8.89
CA ASN A 162 -4.74 -8.91 10.31
C ASN A 162 -4.98 -7.40 10.50
N ASN A 163 -4.38 -6.54 9.67
CA ASN A 163 -4.68 -5.11 9.65
C ASN A 163 -6.03 -4.81 9.00
N ARG A 164 -6.35 -5.44 7.86
CA ARG A 164 -7.64 -5.26 7.15
C ARG A 164 -8.86 -5.61 7.99
N GLN A 165 -8.71 -6.56 8.91
CA GLN A 165 -9.79 -7.03 9.79
C GLN A 165 -9.63 -6.58 11.24
N ASN A 166 -8.77 -5.58 11.51
CA ASN A 166 -8.60 -5.04 12.85
C ASN A 166 -9.85 -4.23 13.27
N GLU A 167 -10.37 -4.51 14.46
CA GLU A 167 -11.59 -3.86 14.98
C GLU A 167 -11.46 -2.34 15.07
N ARG A 168 -10.33 -1.82 15.56
CA ARG A 168 -10.11 -0.37 15.66
C ARG A 168 -10.07 0.29 14.29
N LEU A 169 -9.44 -0.36 13.31
CA LEU A 169 -9.42 0.13 11.94
C LEU A 169 -10.83 0.15 11.33
N TYR A 170 -11.64 -0.89 11.58
CA TYR A 170 -13.06 -0.90 11.20
C TYR A 170 -13.86 0.23 11.84
N GLU A 171 -13.75 0.43 13.16
CA GLU A 171 -14.46 1.51 13.86
C GLU A 171 -14.10 2.90 13.34
N ILE A 172 -12.85 3.10 12.89
CA ILE A 172 -12.42 4.33 12.24
C ILE A 172 -13.23 4.61 10.98
N PHE A 173 -13.25 3.68 10.03
CA PHE A 173 -13.97 3.89 8.77
C PHE A 173 -15.49 3.90 8.97
N ARG A 174 -15.99 3.15 9.95
CA ARG A 174 -17.39 3.15 10.36
C ARG A 174 -17.81 4.54 10.84
N ALA A 175 -17.00 5.17 11.69
CA ALA A 175 -17.24 6.53 12.16
C ALA A 175 -17.16 7.56 11.02
N ILE A 176 -16.19 7.41 10.09
CA ILE A 176 -16.04 8.29 8.93
C ILE A 176 -17.25 8.22 7.99
N HIS A 177 -17.83 7.03 7.77
CA HIS A 177 -18.95 6.86 6.85
C HIS A 177 -20.34 6.90 7.51
N GLY A 178 -20.42 6.73 8.84
CA GLY A 178 -21.69 6.65 9.56
C GLY A 178 -22.50 5.39 9.22
N THR A 179 -21.84 4.29 8.84
CA THR A 179 -22.49 3.02 8.51
C THR A 179 -21.62 1.83 8.92
N ASP A 180 -22.28 0.77 9.39
CA ASP A 180 -21.62 -0.50 9.71
C ASP A 180 -21.23 -1.27 8.43
N ARG A 181 -21.94 -1.01 7.32
CA ARG A 181 -21.85 -1.77 6.07
C ARG A 181 -20.68 -1.29 5.22
N LEU A 182 -19.50 -1.84 5.49
CA LEU A 182 -18.26 -1.45 4.81
C LEU A 182 -17.65 -2.59 3.97
N SER A 183 -16.79 -2.21 3.03
CA SER A 183 -15.94 -3.14 2.28
C SER A 183 -14.50 -2.64 2.31
N VAL A 184 -13.57 -3.52 2.69
CA VAL A 184 -12.15 -3.19 2.78
C VAL A 184 -11.46 -3.22 1.42
N SER A 185 -10.50 -2.34 1.15
CA SER A 185 -9.71 -2.39 -0.07
C SER A 185 -8.76 -3.60 -0.08
N ILE A 186 -8.57 -4.18 -1.27
CA ILE A 186 -7.50 -5.14 -1.54
C ILE A 186 -6.48 -4.37 -2.37
N ASP A 187 -5.46 -3.88 -1.69
CA ASP A 187 -4.39 -3.05 -2.27
C ASP A 187 -3.02 -3.51 -1.73
N ARG A 188 -1.98 -2.87 -2.24
CA ARG A 188 -0.57 -3.20 -2.11
C ARG A 188 0.07 -2.64 -0.83
N VAL A 189 1.38 -2.89 -0.72
CA VAL A 189 2.28 -2.20 0.21
C VAL A 189 3.22 -1.28 -0.55
N GLY A 190 3.69 -0.25 0.15
CA GLY A 190 4.73 0.65 -0.30
C GLY A 190 6.09 0.27 0.30
N PHE A 191 7.10 0.15 -0.56
CA PHE A 191 8.52 0.17 -0.23
C PHE A 191 9.16 1.24 -1.12
N LYS A 192 9.36 2.44 -0.57
CA LYS A 192 9.99 3.54 -1.32
C LYS A 192 11.42 3.78 -0.85
N PRO A 193 12.45 3.31 -1.59
CA PRO A 193 13.83 3.59 -1.22
C PRO A 193 14.17 5.07 -1.39
N PRO A 194 15.24 5.57 -0.73
CA PRO A 194 15.72 6.92 -0.99
C PRO A 194 16.30 7.07 -2.38
N VAL A 195 16.41 8.29 -2.87
CA VAL A 195 17.14 8.54 -4.12
C VAL A 195 18.58 8.07 -4.02
N ASP A 196 19.06 7.49 -5.13
CA ASP A 196 20.43 7.06 -5.29
C ASP A 196 20.92 7.37 -6.70
N PRO A 197 22.04 8.09 -6.89
CA PRO A 197 22.61 8.35 -8.20
C PRO A 197 22.95 7.08 -9.00
N ALA A 198 23.19 5.94 -8.34
CA ALA A 198 23.42 4.65 -8.99
C ALA A 198 22.12 4.04 -9.56
N HIS A 199 20.96 4.49 -9.07
CA HIS A 199 19.63 4.00 -9.43
C HIS A 199 18.71 5.15 -9.88
N PRO A 200 19.03 5.83 -10.99
CA PRO A 200 18.33 7.04 -11.44
C PRO A 200 16.83 6.81 -11.74
N GLU A 201 16.42 5.59 -12.03
CA GLU A 201 15.02 5.20 -12.23
C GLU A 201 14.16 5.41 -10.96
N TYR A 202 14.77 5.35 -9.77
CA TYR A 202 14.10 5.62 -8.49
C TYR A 202 14.07 7.09 -8.09
N ASN A 203 14.59 7.99 -8.94
CA ASN A 203 14.59 9.44 -8.70
C ASN A 203 13.21 10.07 -8.97
N HIS A 204 12.16 9.51 -8.36
CA HIS A 204 10.78 9.93 -8.54
C HIS A 204 10.51 11.21 -7.73
N LYS A 205 10.40 12.36 -8.42
CA LYS A 205 10.21 13.70 -7.82
C LYS A 205 8.88 13.92 -7.08
N GLY A 206 8.05 12.89 -7.04
CA GLY A 206 6.74 12.90 -6.41
C GLY A 206 5.64 13.11 -7.45
N MET A 207 4.40 12.97 -7.02
CA MET A 207 3.23 13.19 -7.86
C MET A 207 2.12 13.87 -7.04
N ILE A 208 1.29 14.66 -7.73
CA ILE A 208 0.04 15.20 -7.20
C ILE A 208 -1.01 14.97 -8.28
N HIS A 209 -2.08 14.27 -7.91
CA HIS A 209 -3.12 13.84 -8.84
C HIS A 209 -4.44 13.59 -8.09
N TRP A 210 -5.49 13.34 -8.85
CA TRP A 210 -6.71 12.71 -8.36
C TRP A 210 -6.80 11.26 -8.83
N ASP A 211 -7.34 10.39 -7.97
CA ASP A 211 -7.79 9.07 -8.39
C ASP A 211 -9.24 9.06 -8.86
N ALA A 212 -10.04 10.05 -8.42
CA ALA A 212 -11.41 10.23 -8.86
C ALA A 212 -11.49 10.83 -10.27
N ASP A 213 -12.60 10.53 -10.95
CA ASP A 213 -12.97 11.25 -12.17
C ASP A 213 -13.59 12.61 -11.79
N MET A 214 -12.78 13.66 -11.91
CA MET A 214 -13.20 15.01 -11.54
C MET A 214 -14.15 15.66 -12.56
N GLU A 215 -14.33 15.07 -13.75
CA GLU A 215 -15.37 15.51 -14.69
C GLU A 215 -16.78 15.27 -14.16
N SER A 216 -16.93 14.35 -13.19
CA SER A 216 -18.19 14.04 -12.53
C SER A 216 -18.54 15.01 -11.38
N PHE A 217 -17.72 16.02 -11.08
CA PHE A 217 -18.03 17.00 -10.05
C PHE A 217 -19.26 17.86 -10.43
N PRO A 218 -20.21 18.13 -9.52
CA PRO A 218 -20.19 17.87 -8.06
C PRO A 218 -20.78 16.52 -7.63
N ASP A 219 -21.17 15.66 -8.55
CA ASP A 219 -21.90 14.40 -8.27
C ASP A 219 -20.97 13.21 -7.93
N ILE A 220 -19.78 13.49 -7.41
CA ILE A 220 -18.80 12.47 -7.01
C ILE A 220 -19.21 11.87 -5.66
N PRO A 221 -19.45 10.55 -5.54
CA PRO A 221 -19.73 9.92 -4.26
C PRO A 221 -18.56 10.11 -3.28
N PHE A 222 -18.90 10.40 -2.02
CA PHE A 222 -17.91 10.51 -0.95
C PHE A 222 -17.27 9.16 -0.67
N HIS A 223 -16.01 9.03 -1.06
CA HIS A 223 -15.16 7.89 -0.74
C HIS A 223 -13.87 8.39 -0.10
N VAL A 224 -13.22 7.48 0.62
CA VAL A 224 -11.91 7.73 1.21
C VAL A 224 -10.89 6.69 0.77
N GLN A 225 -9.64 7.13 0.77
CA GLN A 225 -8.45 6.31 0.63
C GLN A 225 -7.64 6.41 1.92
N GLY A 226 -6.72 5.47 2.13
CA GLY A 226 -5.99 5.40 3.38
C GLY A 226 -4.65 4.70 3.25
N VAL A 227 -3.72 5.14 4.10
CA VAL A 227 -2.39 4.55 4.22
C VAL A 227 -2.00 4.42 5.67
N LEU A 228 -1.70 3.18 6.07
CA LEU A 228 -1.11 2.86 7.36
C LEU A 228 0.42 2.95 7.24
N ALA A 229 1.04 3.80 8.05
CA ALA A 229 2.49 3.89 8.16
C ALA A 229 3.03 2.67 8.92
N LEU A 230 3.90 1.89 8.27
CA LEU A 230 4.52 0.71 8.90
C LEU A 230 5.75 1.09 9.73
N THR A 231 6.36 2.23 9.42
CA THR A 231 7.46 2.85 10.16
C THR A 231 7.22 4.35 10.27
N ASP A 232 7.98 5.01 11.14
CA ASP A 232 8.05 6.47 11.15
C ASP A 232 8.40 6.99 9.75
N THR A 233 7.67 8.01 9.32
CA THR A 233 7.79 8.66 8.01
C THR A 233 7.94 10.17 8.22
N GLU A 234 9.14 10.65 7.95
CA GLU A 234 9.49 12.07 7.92
C GLU A 234 8.98 12.75 6.63
N PRO A 235 8.80 14.08 6.63
CA PRO A 235 8.36 14.82 5.44
C PRO A 235 9.21 14.59 4.17
N ASP A 236 10.50 14.30 4.31
CA ASP A 236 11.46 14.07 3.24
C ASP A 236 11.63 12.59 2.84
N MET A 237 10.88 11.67 3.48
CA MET A 237 10.91 10.23 3.19
C MET A 237 10.00 9.84 2.01
N GLY A 238 9.39 10.81 1.32
CA GLY A 238 8.54 10.57 0.16
C GLY A 238 7.22 9.88 0.48
N GLY A 239 6.69 10.12 1.68
CA GLY A 239 5.38 9.64 2.13
C GLY A 239 4.20 10.33 1.42
N PHE A 240 3.01 10.25 2.04
CA PHE A 240 1.82 10.95 1.55
C PHE A 240 2.09 12.46 1.48
N GLN A 241 1.57 13.10 0.44
CA GLN A 241 1.56 14.54 0.28
C GLN A 241 0.24 14.96 -0.35
N CYS A 242 -0.22 16.18 -0.06
CA CYS A 242 -1.49 16.68 -0.57
C CYS A 242 -1.52 18.21 -0.66
N ILE A 243 -2.58 18.74 -1.26
CA ILE A 243 -2.84 20.18 -1.34
C ILE A 243 -4.24 20.48 -0.78
N PRO A 244 -4.40 20.61 0.55
CA PRO A 244 -5.69 20.82 1.20
C PRO A 244 -6.44 22.04 0.66
N GLU A 245 -5.72 23.11 0.34
CA GLU A 245 -6.26 24.37 -0.18
C GLU A 245 -7.10 24.15 -1.45
N THR A 246 -6.66 23.24 -2.34
CA THR A 246 -7.40 22.91 -3.58
C THR A 246 -8.69 22.14 -3.32
N TYR A 247 -8.80 21.44 -2.20
CA TYR A 247 -10.04 20.77 -1.80
C TYR A 247 -10.98 21.74 -1.07
N GLN A 248 -10.43 22.58 -0.20
CA GLN A 248 -11.18 23.58 0.56
C GLN A 248 -11.90 24.60 -0.33
N ASP A 249 -11.32 24.91 -1.49
CA ASP A 249 -11.90 25.78 -2.50
C ASP A 249 -12.10 25.05 -3.85
N LEU A 250 -12.49 23.77 -3.80
CA LEU A 250 -12.52 22.87 -4.97
C LEU A 250 -13.28 23.42 -6.17
N GLU A 251 -14.44 24.03 -5.96
CA GLU A 251 -15.24 24.58 -7.05
C GLU A 251 -14.47 25.69 -7.80
N ASN A 252 -13.80 26.59 -7.09
CA ASN A 252 -13.03 27.66 -7.71
C ASN A 252 -11.71 27.15 -8.26
N PHE A 253 -11.07 26.19 -7.59
CA PHE A 253 -9.89 25.52 -8.12
C PHE A 253 -10.17 24.88 -9.47
N LEU A 254 -11.26 24.12 -9.62
CA LEU A 254 -11.64 23.50 -10.89
C LEU A 254 -11.88 24.53 -12.01
N LYS A 255 -12.40 25.73 -11.70
CA LYS A 255 -12.57 26.82 -12.69
C LYS A 255 -11.25 27.39 -13.21
N THR A 256 -10.14 27.16 -12.50
CA THR A 256 -8.79 27.54 -12.98
C THR A 256 -8.19 26.53 -13.94
N GLN A 257 -8.77 25.35 -14.06
CA GLN A 257 -8.26 24.23 -14.86
C GLN A 257 -8.92 24.19 -16.24
N THR A 258 -8.18 23.72 -17.24
CA THR A 258 -8.76 23.35 -18.54
C THR A 258 -9.47 22.00 -18.44
N PRO A 259 -10.44 21.70 -19.33
CA PRO A 259 -11.06 20.38 -19.39
C PRO A 259 -10.05 19.23 -19.51
N GLU A 260 -8.97 19.43 -20.28
CA GLU A 260 -7.91 18.43 -20.46
C GLU A 260 -7.13 18.17 -19.16
N GLN A 261 -6.89 19.21 -18.36
CA GLN A 261 -6.22 19.08 -17.06
C GLN A 261 -7.07 18.26 -16.08
N ILE A 262 -8.38 18.54 -16.04
CA ILE A 262 -9.35 17.78 -15.23
C ILE A 262 -9.39 16.32 -15.67
N ALA A 263 -9.59 16.07 -16.98
CA ALA A 263 -9.68 14.72 -17.54
C ALA A 263 -8.39 13.90 -17.36
N SER A 264 -7.22 14.56 -17.40
CA SER A 264 -5.91 13.91 -17.18
C SER A 264 -5.68 13.49 -15.73
N ARG A 265 -6.47 14.02 -14.80
CA ARG A 265 -6.33 13.89 -13.34
C ARG A 265 -5.00 14.40 -12.77
N ASN A 266 -4.24 15.16 -13.56
CA ASN A 266 -2.98 15.80 -13.19
C ASN A 266 -3.11 17.31 -13.42
N PRO A 267 -3.85 18.03 -12.54
CA PRO A 267 -4.11 19.45 -12.74
C PRO A 267 -2.85 20.30 -12.60
N ASP A 268 -2.94 21.55 -13.05
CA ASP A 268 -1.94 22.57 -12.73
C ASP A 268 -2.20 23.16 -11.34
N TYR A 269 -1.30 22.87 -10.42
CA TYR A 269 -1.31 23.39 -9.05
C TYR A 269 -0.19 24.42 -8.82
N THR A 270 0.29 25.08 -9.88
CA THR A 270 1.27 26.17 -9.76
C THR A 270 0.75 27.25 -8.82
N GLY A 271 1.57 27.64 -7.85
CA GLY A 271 1.22 28.65 -6.84
C GLY A 271 0.60 28.09 -5.55
N TYR A 272 0.28 26.80 -5.50
CA TYR A 272 -0.13 26.12 -4.27
C TYR A 272 1.04 25.47 -3.54
N SER A 273 0.90 25.34 -2.22
CA SER A 273 1.92 24.67 -1.38
C SER A 273 1.56 23.21 -1.14
N ILE A 274 2.53 22.33 -1.34
CA ILE A 274 2.36 20.90 -1.02
C ILE A 274 2.57 20.70 0.47
N THR A 275 1.60 20.06 1.12
CA THR A 275 1.68 19.63 2.51
C THR A 275 2.30 18.23 2.57
N HIS A 276 3.28 18.04 3.46
CA HIS A 276 3.99 16.78 3.69
C HIS A 276 3.79 16.32 5.14
N PRO A 277 2.70 15.61 5.45
CA PRO A 277 2.44 15.21 6.82
C PRO A 277 3.47 14.20 7.34
N ARG A 278 3.88 14.40 8.59
CA ARG A 278 4.65 13.41 9.36
C ARG A 278 3.69 12.30 9.83
N LEU A 279 4.12 11.05 9.72
CA LEU A 279 3.37 9.89 10.23
C LEU A 279 4.30 9.06 11.12
N ALA A 280 3.89 8.76 12.35
CA ALA A 280 4.57 7.77 13.18
C ALA A 280 4.16 6.34 12.76
N ALA A 281 4.97 5.35 13.12
CA ALA A 281 4.57 3.95 12.95
C ALA A 281 3.20 3.68 13.60
N GLY A 282 2.29 3.08 12.85
CA GLY A 282 0.92 2.79 13.29
C GLY A 282 -0.08 3.92 13.03
N ASP A 283 0.36 5.08 12.54
CA ASP A 283 -0.56 6.13 12.11
C ASP A 283 -1.26 5.74 10.81
N LEU A 284 -2.56 6.02 10.75
CA LEU A 284 -3.37 5.91 9.55
C LEU A 284 -3.70 7.33 9.06
N ILE A 285 -3.25 7.66 7.86
CA ILE A 285 -3.75 8.84 7.15
C ILE A 285 -4.92 8.43 6.25
N VAL A 286 -6.03 9.15 6.36
CA VAL A 286 -7.25 8.93 5.56
C VAL A 286 -7.58 10.22 4.83
N TRP A 287 -7.90 10.15 3.54
CA TRP A 287 -8.26 11.32 2.75
C TRP A 287 -9.43 11.06 1.80
N THR A 288 -10.16 12.11 1.45
CA THR A 288 -11.27 12.02 0.48
C THR A 288 -10.74 11.87 -0.95
N ASN A 289 -11.46 11.11 -1.77
CA ASN A 289 -11.18 10.91 -3.19
C ASN A 289 -11.12 12.20 -4.04
N MET A 290 -11.61 13.33 -3.53
CA MET A 290 -11.55 14.64 -4.17
C MET A 290 -10.31 15.47 -3.78
N LEU A 291 -9.49 15.02 -2.82
CA LEU A 291 -8.27 15.70 -2.43
C LEU A 291 -7.15 15.42 -3.43
N LEU A 292 -6.48 16.49 -3.90
CA LEU A 292 -5.23 16.35 -4.63
C LEU A 292 -4.13 15.80 -3.73
N HIS A 293 -3.57 14.67 -4.12
CA HIS A 293 -2.63 13.94 -3.30
C HIS A 293 -1.63 13.12 -4.13
N GLY A 294 -0.65 12.53 -3.45
CA GLY A 294 0.21 11.51 -4.02
C GLY A 294 1.35 11.14 -3.09
N ASN A 295 2.37 10.49 -3.65
CA ASN A 295 3.60 10.17 -2.92
C ASN A 295 4.68 11.21 -3.22
N GLY A 296 5.39 11.67 -2.20
CA GLY A 296 6.48 12.64 -2.31
C GLY A 296 7.80 12.05 -2.79
N HIS A 297 8.81 12.90 -2.90
CA HIS A 297 10.18 12.53 -3.23
C HIS A 297 10.92 12.03 -1.98
N ASN A 298 11.55 10.85 -2.03
CA ASN A 298 12.34 10.35 -0.88
C ASN A 298 13.78 10.85 -0.99
N THR A 299 14.07 12.01 -0.39
CA THR A 299 15.41 12.59 -0.30
C THR A 299 16.13 12.28 1.00
N SER A 300 15.50 11.47 1.86
CA SER A 300 16.06 11.07 3.15
C SER A 300 17.19 10.04 3.01
N GLY A 301 17.65 9.49 4.13
CA GLY A 301 18.54 8.32 4.16
C GLY A 301 17.83 6.96 4.29
N LYS A 302 16.50 6.93 4.47
CA LYS A 302 15.76 5.74 4.89
C LYS A 302 14.63 5.37 3.92
N PRO A 303 14.35 4.07 3.70
CA PRO A 303 13.19 3.67 2.94
C PRO A 303 11.91 3.99 3.72
N ARG A 304 10.83 4.27 2.98
CA ARG A 304 9.49 4.46 3.54
C ARG A 304 8.65 3.21 3.31
N PHE A 305 8.02 2.72 4.37
CA PHE A 305 7.15 1.55 4.34
C PHE A 305 5.72 1.88 4.70
N ALA A 306 4.78 1.31 3.97
CA ALA A 306 3.36 1.47 4.28
C ALA A 306 2.49 0.34 3.75
N GLN A 307 1.28 0.23 4.29
CA GLN A 307 0.21 -0.59 3.73
C GLN A 307 -0.92 0.32 3.23
N TYR A 308 -1.32 0.16 1.98
CA TYR A 308 -2.50 0.83 1.44
C TYR A 308 -3.75 0.09 1.93
N ILE A 309 -4.62 0.80 2.64
CA ILE A 309 -5.78 0.24 3.31
C ILE A 309 -6.85 1.31 3.50
N SER A 310 -8.03 1.04 2.97
CA SER A 310 -9.22 1.87 3.19
C SER A 310 -10.46 1.00 3.30
N MET A 311 -11.54 1.57 3.81
CA MET A 311 -12.86 0.97 3.71
C MET A 311 -13.83 2.03 3.20
N ASN A 312 -14.74 1.61 2.34
CA ASN A 312 -15.83 2.44 1.82
C ASN A 312 -17.16 1.68 2.00
N PRO A 313 -18.32 2.35 1.87
CA PRO A 313 -19.62 1.68 1.94
C PRO A 313 -19.66 0.46 1.03
N ALA A 314 -20.17 -0.65 1.56
CA ALA A 314 -20.21 -1.92 0.85
C ALA A 314 -21.03 -1.79 -0.44
N THR A 315 -20.51 -2.34 -1.53
CA THR A 315 -21.25 -2.38 -2.79
C THR A 315 -22.44 -3.34 -2.69
N ASN A 316 -23.55 -2.98 -3.35
CA ASN A 316 -24.67 -3.90 -3.56
C ASN A 316 -24.51 -4.71 -4.86
N ASP A 317 -23.41 -4.56 -5.60
CA ASP A 317 -23.10 -5.34 -6.80
C ASP A 317 -22.61 -6.75 -6.42
N PRO A 318 -23.39 -7.82 -6.69
CA PRO A 318 -23.00 -9.19 -6.37
C PRO A 318 -21.78 -9.66 -7.18
N GLU A 319 -21.56 -9.12 -8.38
CA GLU A 319 -20.40 -9.50 -9.19
C GLU A 319 -19.11 -8.88 -8.65
N ALA A 320 -19.14 -7.60 -8.26
CA ALA A 320 -18.00 -6.97 -7.59
C ALA A 320 -17.65 -7.72 -6.30
N THR A 321 -18.65 -8.11 -5.52
CA THR A 321 -18.47 -8.93 -4.31
C THR A 321 -17.84 -10.29 -4.64
N ARG A 322 -18.39 -11.01 -5.62
CA ARG A 322 -17.84 -12.29 -6.07
C ARG A 322 -16.39 -12.16 -6.53
N ARG A 323 -16.05 -11.15 -7.33
CA ARG A 323 -14.67 -10.90 -7.79
C ARG A 323 -13.70 -10.72 -6.62
N ARG A 324 -14.11 -9.99 -5.57
CA ARG A 324 -13.28 -9.76 -4.38
C ARG A 324 -13.03 -11.05 -3.59
N VAL A 325 -14.08 -11.85 -3.37
CA VAL A 325 -13.97 -13.16 -2.72
C VAL A 325 -13.08 -14.09 -3.53
N ASP A 326 -13.27 -14.12 -4.86
CA ASP A 326 -12.50 -14.94 -5.79
C ASP A 326 -11.00 -14.62 -5.77
N ILE A 327 -10.61 -13.34 -5.74
CA ILE A 327 -9.18 -12.99 -5.71
C ILE A 327 -8.53 -13.34 -4.37
N TRP A 328 -9.24 -13.19 -3.25
CA TRP A 328 -8.77 -13.66 -1.95
C TRP A 328 -8.62 -15.18 -1.92
N GLN A 329 -9.63 -15.93 -2.36
CA GLN A 329 -9.59 -17.40 -2.36
C GLN A 329 -8.43 -17.96 -3.20
N ARG A 330 -8.07 -17.28 -4.29
CA ARG A 330 -7.01 -17.72 -5.21
C ARG A 330 -5.67 -17.03 -4.95
N ASN A 331 -5.58 -16.17 -3.94
CA ASN A 331 -4.41 -15.33 -3.65
C ASN A 331 -3.92 -14.52 -4.87
N THR A 332 -4.83 -14.09 -5.75
CA THR A 332 -4.51 -13.30 -6.94
C THR A 332 -4.68 -11.81 -6.68
N HIS A 333 -4.09 -10.97 -7.50
CA HIS A 333 -4.23 -9.52 -7.41
C HIS A 333 -5.56 -9.00 -8.01
N PRO A 334 -5.98 -7.76 -7.68
CA PRO A 334 -7.07 -7.07 -8.38
C PRO A 334 -6.80 -6.95 -9.89
N ALA A 335 -7.86 -6.94 -10.69
CA ALA A 335 -7.73 -6.74 -12.14
C ALA A 335 -7.51 -5.25 -12.48
N GLY A 336 -6.62 -4.97 -13.44
CA GLY A 336 -6.44 -3.65 -14.03
C GLY A 336 -4.96 -3.28 -14.25
N LYS A 337 -4.70 -2.30 -15.12
CA LYS A 337 -3.33 -1.87 -15.44
C LYS A 337 -2.55 -1.35 -14.21
N ALA A 338 -3.26 -0.83 -13.21
CA ALA A 338 -2.66 -0.36 -11.96
C ALA A 338 -2.12 -1.49 -11.09
N PHE A 339 -2.60 -2.72 -11.28
CA PHE A 339 -2.31 -3.92 -10.49
C PHE A 339 -1.79 -5.03 -11.42
N PRO A 340 -0.51 -4.93 -11.87
CA PRO A 340 0.07 -5.93 -12.77
C PRO A 340 0.28 -7.30 -12.12
N GLY A 341 0.29 -7.38 -10.79
CA GLY A 341 0.60 -8.60 -10.05
C GLY A 341 2.11 -8.83 -9.87
N ASP A 342 2.47 -9.71 -8.93
CA ASP A 342 3.87 -10.13 -8.78
C ASP A 342 4.22 -11.09 -9.94
N PRO A 343 5.19 -10.75 -10.81
CA PRO A 343 5.55 -11.59 -11.95
C PRO A 343 6.06 -12.98 -11.54
N ARG A 344 6.41 -13.20 -10.27
CA ARG A 344 6.88 -14.48 -9.73
C ARG A 344 5.74 -15.38 -9.26
N GLY A 345 4.54 -14.86 -9.09
CA GLY A 345 3.37 -15.63 -8.62
C GLY A 345 3.50 -16.18 -7.19
N ILE A 346 4.19 -15.46 -6.30
CA ILE A 346 4.52 -15.96 -4.94
C ILE A 346 3.26 -16.23 -4.12
N GLU A 347 2.28 -15.35 -4.18
CA GLU A 347 1.05 -15.50 -3.40
C GLU A 347 0.09 -16.49 -4.03
N GLU A 348 -0.05 -16.48 -5.35
CA GLU A 348 -0.87 -17.43 -6.11
C GLU A 348 -0.42 -18.88 -5.91
N ALA A 349 0.87 -19.11 -5.62
CA ALA A 349 1.42 -20.43 -5.34
C ALA A 349 1.09 -20.94 -3.92
N ARG A 350 0.51 -20.13 -3.04
CA ARG A 350 0.14 -20.55 -1.68
C ARG A 350 -1.06 -21.49 -1.71
N PRO A 351 -1.04 -22.58 -0.93
CA PRO A 351 -2.11 -23.58 -0.95
C PRO A 351 -3.40 -23.07 -0.33
N GLU A 352 -3.32 -22.13 0.61
CA GLU A 352 -4.47 -21.62 1.37
C GLU A 352 -4.46 -20.09 1.37
N PRO A 353 -5.64 -19.45 1.34
CA PRO A 353 -5.75 -18.01 1.51
C PRO A 353 -5.58 -17.62 2.99
N ALA A 354 -5.35 -16.33 3.24
CA ALA A 354 -5.30 -15.80 4.60
C ALA A 354 -6.61 -16.08 5.36
N HIS A 355 -6.50 -16.44 6.63
CA HIS A 355 -7.63 -16.68 7.52
C HIS A 355 -8.35 -15.38 7.87
N LEU A 356 -9.67 -15.40 7.68
CA LEU A 356 -10.56 -14.29 7.99
C LEU A 356 -11.27 -14.52 9.33
N THR A 357 -11.31 -13.48 10.14
CA THR A 357 -12.23 -13.35 11.29
C THR A 357 -13.67 -13.17 10.80
N GLU A 358 -14.66 -13.21 11.70
CA GLU A 358 -16.05 -12.89 11.35
C GLU A 358 -16.17 -11.50 10.70
N LEU A 359 -15.52 -10.50 11.29
CA LEU A 359 -15.45 -9.14 10.73
C LEU A 359 -14.78 -9.14 9.35
N GLY A 360 -13.66 -9.85 9.20
CA GLY A 360 -12.96 -9.99 7.92
C GLY A 360 -13.82 -10.61 6.82
N ARG A 361 -14.66 -11.60 7.16
CA ARG A 361 -15.61 -12.23 6.23
C ARG A 361 -16.68 -11.23 5.76
N LYS A 362 -17.22 -10.40 6.65
CA LYS A 362 -18.17 -9.31 6.30
C LYS A 362 -17.51 -8.23 5.44
N LEU A 363 -16.31 -7.77 5.83
CA LEU A 363 -15.56 -6.74 5.10
C LEU A 363 -15.12 -7.16 3.68
N LEU A 364 -14.82 -8.44 3.49
CA LEU A 364 -14.53 -8.99 2.18
C LEU A 364 -15.81 -9.18 1.34
N GLY A 365 -16.92 -9.52 2.00
CA GLY A 365 -18.20 -9.88 1.39
C GLY A 365 -18.41 -11.38 1.22
N VAL A 366 -17.73 -12.21 2.02
CA VAL A 366 -18.00 -13.64 2.15
C VAL A 366 -19.33 -13.86 2.86
N ASP A 367 -19.52 -13.14 3.96
CA ASP A 367 -20.78 -13.11 4.70
C ASP A 367 -21.46 -11.75 4.43
N PRO A 368 -22.80 -11.69 4.30
CA PRO A 368 -23.49 -10.43 4.13
C PRO A 368 -23.46 -9.59 5.42
N TRP A 369 -23.59 -8.28 5.26
CA TRP A 369 -24.00 -7.41 6.37
C TRP A 369 -25.47 -7.66 6.71
N GLU A 370 -25.82 -7.58 7.99
CA GLU A 370 -27.20 -7.73 8.49
C GLU A 370 -28.09 -6.53 8.15
#